data_AF-A0A5K1H4P0-F1
#
_entry.id   AF-A0A5K1H4P0-F1
#
_cell.length_a   1.000
_cell.length_b   1.000
_cell.length_c   1.000
_cell.angle_alpha   90.00
_cell.angle_beta   90.00
_cell.angle_gamma   90.00
#
_symmetry.space_group_name_H-M   'P 1'
#
loop_
_entity.id
_entity.type
_entity.pdbx_description
1 polymer ?
#
loop_
_entity_poly.entity_id
_entity_poly.type
_entity_poly.pdbx_seq_one_letter_code
_entity_poly.pdbx_strand_id
1 'polypeptide(L)'
;MQKQKLLLFGLLLFFAAPVAVYGQGKGLLRAVIVFGDSIVDAGNNNHLKTIIKCDFPPYGRDFNDKMPTGRFSNGKIINDIL
;
A
#
# COMPACT_ATOMS: atom_id res chain seq x y z
N MET A 1 -31.56 43.08 24.05
CA MET A 1 -32.25 42.14 23.15
C MET A 1 -31.42 41.66 21.96
N GLN A 2 -30.67 42.53 21.26
CA GLN A 2 -29.85 42.13 20.09
C GLN A 2 -28.66 41.22 20.41
N LYS A 3 -27.93 41.48 21.52
CA LYS A 3 -26.77 40.66 21.94
C LYS A 3 -27.15 39.20 22.28
N GLN A 4 -28.30 38.98 22.90
CA GLN A 4 -28.80 37.62 23.22
C GLN A 4 -29.20 36.85 21.96
N LYS A 5 -29.81 37.52 20.97
CA LYS A 5 -30.13 36.91 19.67
C LYS A 5 -28.86 36.52 18.90
N LEU A 6 -27.82 37.34 18.96
CA LEU A 6 -26.52 37.05 18.34
C LEU A 6 -25.82 35.86 19.01
N LEU A 7 -25.87 35.77 20.34
CA LEU A 7 -25.37 34.61 21.09
C LEU A 7 -26.14 33.34 20.72
N LEU A 8 -27.47 33.41 20.63
CA LEU A 8 -28.30 32.27 20.28
C LEU A 8 -28.04 31.79 18.85
N PHE A 9 -27.85 32.71 17.91
CA PHE A 9 -27.50 32.41 16.53
C PHE A 9 -26.11 31.77 16.42
N GLY A 10 -25.12 32.27 17.16
CA GLY A 10 -23.80 31.65 17.24
C GLY A 10 -23.85 30.23 17.83
N LEU A 11 -24.68 30.00 18.85
CA LEU A 11 -24.90 28.67 19.42
C LEU A 11 -25.55 27.73 18.40
N LEU A 12 -26.54 28.22 17.64
CA LEU A 12 -27.24 27.47 16.60
C LEU A 12 -26.29 27.04 15.47
N LEU A 13 -25.38 27.92 15.06
CA LEU A 13 -24.33 27.59 14.08
C LEU A 13 -23.32 26.56 14.62
N PHE A 14 -23.03 26.60 15.92
CA PHE A 14 -22.11 25.63 16.56
C PHE A 14 -22.72 24.22 16.60
N PHE A 15 -24.02 24.09 16.88
CA PHE A 15 -24.73 22.80 16.87
C PHE A 15 -25.14 22.33 15.47
N ALA A 16 -25.25 23.24 14.49
CA ALA A 16 -25.51 22.91 13.09
C ALA A 16 -24.24 22.55 12.30
N ALA A 17 -23.05 22.63 12.91
CA ALA A 17 -21.82 22.21 12.27
C ALA A 17 -21.93 20.71 11.93
N PRO A 18 -21.75 20.31 10.66
CA PRO A 18 -21.79 18.91 10.30
C PRO A 18 -20.67 18.19 11.05
N VAL A 19 -21.03 17.16 11.82
CA VAL A 19 -20.04 16.19 12.31
C VAL A 19 -19.41 15.58 11.06
N ALA A 20 -18.14 15.92 10.81
CA ALA A 20 -17.37 15.27 9.77
C ALA A 20 -17.29 13.78 10.10
N VAL A 21 -18.12 12.98 9.46
CA VAL A 21 -17.94 11.53 9.43
C VAL A 21 -16.66 11.30 8.66
N TYR A 22 -15.57 11.02 9.38
CA TYR A 22 -14.38 10.44 8.78
C TYR A 22 -14.82 9.11 8.18
N GLY A 23 -15.10 9.10 6.89
CA GLY A 23 -15.38 7.88 6.15
C GLY A 23 -14.27 6.89 6.46
N GLN A 24 -14.63 5.67 6.86
CA GLN A 24 -13.68 4.57 6.99
C GLN A 24 -13.08 4.33 5.61
N GLY A 25 -11.95 4.98 5.35
CA GLY A 25 -11.20 4.84 4.11
C GLY A 25 -10.81 3.39 3.94
N LYS A 26 -11.06 2.87 2.74
CA LYS A 26 -10.57 1.62 2.12
C LYS A 26 -9.80 0.69 3.07
N GLY A 27 -10.38 -0.48 3.34
CA GLY A 27 -9.78 -1.70 3.92
C GLY A 27 -8.40 -1.57 4.56
N LEU A 28 -8.35 -1.80 5.87
CA LEU A 28 -7.24 -1.58 6.81
C LEU A 28 -6.03 -2.54 6.64
N LEU A 29 -5.64 -2.92 5.42
CA LEU A 29 -4.48 -3.81 5.22
C LEU A 29 -3.19 -3.00 5.36
N ARG A 30 -2.58 -3.02 6.56
CA ARG A 30 -1.37 -2.25 6.88
C ARG A 30 -0.07 -2.94 6.43
N ALA A 31 -0.08 -4.27 6.34
CA ALA A 31 1.06 -5.09 5.92
C ALA A 31 0.59 -6.49 5.52
N VAL A 32 1.32 -7.12 4.60
CA VAL A 32 1.17 -8.53 4.26
C VAL A 32 2.50 -9.22 4.51
N ILE A 33 2.48 -10.29 5.32
CA ILE A 33 3.64 -11.14 5.53
C ILE A 33 3.43 -12.41 4.70
N VAL A 34 4.31 -12.67 3.74
CA VAL A 34 4.17 -13.76 2.78
C VAL A 34 5.24 -14.81 3.06
N PHE A 35 4.80 -16.06 3.19
CA PHE A 35 5.66 -17.24 3.31
C PHE A 35 5.46 -18.13 2.08
N GLY A 36 6.53 -18.70 1.55
CA GLY A 36 6.45 -19.59 0.41
C GLY A 36 7.80 -19.92 -0.19
N ASP A 37 7.77 -20.32 -1.45
CA ASP A 37 8.94 -20.66 -2.26
C ASP A 37 9.26 -19.55 -3.29
N SER A 38 9.99 -19.91 -4.34
CA SER A 38 10.28 -19.07 -5.51
C SER A 38 9.12 -18.23 -6.06
N ILE A 39 7.87 -18.71 -6.00
CA ILE A 39 6.71 -18.02 -6.57
C ILE A 39 6.45 -16.66 -5.91
N VAL A 40 6.79 -16.52 -4.63
CA VAL A 40 6.58 -15.30 -3.83
C VAL A 40 7.89 -14.61 -3.45
N ASP A 41 9.03 -15.11 -3.96
CA ASP A 41 10.33 -14.55 -3.63
C ASP A 41 10.60 -13.26 -4.42
N ALA A 42 10.69 -12.15 -3.68
CA ALA A 42 11.01 -10.83 -4.21
C ALA A 42 12.51 -10.59 -4.44
N GLY A 43 13.36 -11.62 -4.31
CA GLY A 43 14.82 -11.52 -4.42
C GLY A 43 15.57 -11.79 -3.11
N ASN A 44 14.90 -12.33 -2.09
CA ASN A 44 15.51 -12.74 -0.82
C ASN A 44 16.63 -13.75 -1.06
N ASN A 45 16.43 -14.68 -1.99
CA ASN A 45 17.37 -15.75 -2.27
C ASN A 45 18.73 -15.26 -2.84
N ASN A 46 18.81 -14.02 -3.36
CA ASN A 46 20.09 -13.42 -3.79
C ASN A 46 21.09 -13.26 -2.62
N HIS A 47 20.58 -13.18 -1.39
CA HIS A 47 21.37 -13.03 -0.15
C HIS A 47 21.85 -14.37 0.42
N LEU A 48 21.41 -15.51 -0.14
CA LEU A 48 21.83 -16.84 0.27
C LEU A 48 23.01 -17.33 -0.56
N LYS A 49 23.86 -18.19 0.02
CA LYS A 49 24.94 -18.86 -0.69
C LYS A 49 24.40 -20.04 -1.48
N THR A 50 23.75 -19.75 -2.61
CA THR A 50 23.18 -20.72 -3.53
C THR A 50 23.50 -20.35 -4.98
N ILE A 51 23.46 -21.35 -5.87
CA ILE A 51 23.53 -21.16 -7.32
C ILE A 51 22.16 -20.85 -7.94
N ILE A 52 21.08 -21.13 -7.21
CA ILE A 52 19.71 -20.87 -7.68
C ILE A 52 19.47 -19.38 -7.44
N LYS A 53 19.61 -18.54 -8.46
CA LYS A 53 19.37 -17.09 -8.37
C LYS A 53 18.61 -16.61 -9.60
N CYS A 54 18.06 -15.39 -9.50
CA CYS A 54 17.34 -14.73 -10.60
C CYS A 54 17.78 -13.26 -10.76
N ASP A 55 19.04 -12.97 -10.42
CA ASP A 55 19.71 -11.68 -10.58
C ASP A 55 20.43 -11.53 -11.93
N PHE A 56 19.98 -12.28 -12.94
CA PHE A 56 20.49 -12.23 -14.32
C PHE A 56 19.36 -12.25 -15.35
N PRO A 57 19.62 -11.90 -16.63
CA PRO A 57 18.60 -11.98 -17.68
C PRO A 57 18.10 -13.42 -17.90
N PRO A 58 16.81 -13.68 -18.19
CA PRO A 58 15.79 -12.71 -18.61
C PRO A 58 14.91 -12.17 -17.49
N TYR A 59 15.19 -12.49 -16.23
CA TYR A 59 14.34 -12.09 -15.10
C TYR A 59 14.19 -10.57 -15.04
N GLY A 60 12.99 -10.09 -14.72
CA GLY A 60 12.67 -8.66 -14.71
C GLY A 60 12.51 -7.97 -16.08
N ARG A 61 12.58 -8.69 -17.21
CA ARG A 61 12.43 -8.12 -18.57
C ARG A 61 11.16 -7.31 -18.81
N ASP A 62 10.06 -7.65 -18.13
CA ASP A 62 8.75 -7.03 -18.32
C ASP A 62 8.54 -5.81 -17.40
N PHE A 63 9.51 -5.48 -16.52
CA PHE A 63 9.54 -4.20 -15.81
C PHE A 63 10.03 -3.06 -16.73
N ASN A 64 9.72 -1.82 -16.34
CA ASN A 64 10.06 -0.63 -17.13
C ASN A 64 11.58 -0.44 -17.32
N ASP A 65 12.37 -0.81 -16.31
CA ASP A 65 13.84 -0.76 -16.33
C ASP A 65 14.47 -1.96 -17.05
N LYS A 66 13.72 -3.06 -17.23
CA LYS A 66 14.14 -4.32 -17.85
C LYS A 66 15.40 -4.92 -17.19
N MET A 67 15.58 -4.65 -15.90
CA MET A 67 16.74 -5.11 -15.13
C MET A 67 16.41 -6.39 -14.34
N PRO A 68 17.39 -7.28 -14.15
CA PRO A 68 17.22 -8.41 -13.25
C PRO A 68 16.87 -7.98 -11.83
N THR A 69 15.79 -8.55 -11.29
CA THR A 69 15.24 -8.15 -9.98
C THR A 69 15.52 -9.16 -8.87
N GLY A 70 15.98 -10.37 -9.19
CA GLY A 70 16.04 -11.47 -8.22
C GLY A 70 14.71 -12.24 -8.07
N ARG A 71 13.63 -11.77 -8.69
CA ARG A 71 12.34 -12.48 -8.73
C ARG A 71 12.41 -13.63 -9.73
N PHE A 72 11.80 -14.76 -9.40
CA PHE A 72 11.62 -15.90 -10.31
C PHE A 72 10.52 -15.63 -11.37
N SER A 73 10.51 -14.43 -11.94
CA SER A 73 9.54 -13.94 -12.92
C SER A 73 10.17 -12.87 -13.82
N ASN A 74 9.61 -12.67 -15.01
CA ASN A 74 9.98 -11.52 -15.85
C ASN A 74 9.33 -10.22 -15.37
N GLY A 75 8.32 -10.28 -14.50
CA GLY A 75 7.59 -9.11 -14.03
C GLY A 75 7.12 -9.26 -12.59
N LYS A 76 5.95 -8.69 -12.31
CA LYS A 76 5.31 -8.74 -10.99
C LYS A 76 5.03 -10.19 -10.55
N ILE A 77 5.17 -10.43 -9.25
CA ILE A 77 4.76 -11.66 -8.57
C ILE A 77 3.45 -11.41 -7.81
N ILE A 78 2.82 -12.46 -7.26
CA ILE A 78 1.46 -12.36 -6.70
C ILE A 78 1.33 -11.30 -5.60
N ASN A 79 2.36 -11.15 -4.76
CA ASN A 79 2.40 -10.17 -3.68
C ASN A 79 2.57 -8.71 -4.17
N ASP A 80 2.90 -8.48 -5.45
CA ASP A 80 2.85 -7.12 -6.05
C ASP A 80 1.43 -6.74 -6.54
N ILE A 81 0.48 -7.69 -6.53
CA ILE A 81 -0.90 -7.53 -7.06
C ILE A 81 -1.95 -7.48 -5.94
N LEU A 82 -1.64 -8.05 -4.77
CA LEU A 82 -2.47 -8.02 -3.55
C LEU A 82 -2.68 -6.59 -3.05
#